data_AF-A0A7Y5VTC9-F1
#
_entry.id   AF-A0A7Y5VTC9-F1
#
_cell.length_a   1.000
_cell.length_b   1.000
_cell.length_c   1.000
_cell.angle_alpha   90.00
_cell.angle_beta   90.00
_cell.angle_gamma   90.00
#
_symmetry.space_group_name_H-M   'P 1'
#
loop_
_entity.id
_entity.type
_entity.pdbx_description
1 polymer ?
#
loop_
_entity_poly.entity_id
_entity_poly.type
_entity_poly.pdbx_seq_one_letter_code
_entity_poly.pdbx_strand_id
1 'polypeptide(L)'
;METIQQSTGSIAVLLREHAFRHLFIEELGWDHLGNTLYITVHNRSYELLPVAQKRGLAVFQCELDRLELRDRRVLRGIQRIVAKSAHENLVIYTDPGRSRQVWQWARTIEDGRALFHREHPFVSHRPPEEFLRRLLSLRVSIEAEETVSLVQVSRSVADSFDRTADERLFFRNPRYLYESQRLAEALAIGGVEAMHRFVLFHDGLALWMARRFEDTGIDADDLAQIARVGLIQAATRYDPTRDTAFSTYAFHWLRQALQRYIPSHYLAASMRLEQFWRFFRLKQRADRRFWKDGERSVRMGFERAMECDTLVGPYSLDIERVWNTSSYQDSQAGMEKVRAVPDTRPIPESETVRKEESYIIMQAIDELGPVDARIIRDRFGFDGQEQTLKDLGITLGLTRERVRQREFAALKRLGKVLPDRLHLPAPLEAPLTDDQNGQTTGSLDSSATG
;
A
#
# COMPACT_ATOMS: atom_id res chain seq x y z
N MET A 1 6.70 12.17 22.20
CA MET A 1 6.64 12.37 20.72
C MET A 1 6.90 13.82 20.33
N GLU A 2 6.41 14.81 21.11
CA GLU A 2 6.75 16.23 20.92
C GLU A 2 8.26 16.51 20.90
N THR A 3 9.04 15.84 21.77
CA THR A 3 10.50 15.99 21.86
C THR A 3 11.25 15.54 20.60
N ILE A 4 10.73 14.54 19.87
CA ILE A 4 11.36 14.01 18.64
C ILE A 4 10.98 14.86 17.42
N GLN A 5 9.75 15.40 17.38
CA GLN A 5 9.34 16.33 16.32
C GLN A 5 10.02 17.70 16.48
N GLN A 6 10.18 18.19 17.72
CA GLN A 6 10.95 19.39 18.02
C GLN A 6 12.45 19.22 17.67
N SER A 7 13.05 18.07 18.01
CA SER A 7 14.46 17.80 17.67
C SER A 7 14.69 17.63 16.17
N THR A 8 13.77 16.98 15.44
CA THR A 8 13.85 16.86 13.97
C THR A 8 13.73 18.23 13.29
N GLY A 9 12.89 19.11 13.84
CA GLY A 9 12.75 20.50 13.41
C GLY A 9 14.03 21.32 13.62
N SER A 10 14.64 21.23 14.80
CA SER A 10 15.92 21.89 15.11
C SER A 10 17.04 21.45 14.17
N ILE A 11 17.23 20.14 13.99
CA ILE A 11 18.25 19.57 13.10
C ILE A 11 18.03 20.01 11.64
N ALA A 12 16.78 20.06 11.17
CA ALA A 12 16.48 20.50 9.81
C ALA A 12 16.88 21.96 9.57
N VAL A 13 16.77 22.83 10.57
CA VAL A 13 17.23 24.23 10.52
C VAL A 13 18.75 24.28 10.47
N LEU A 14 19.43 23.57 11.37
CA LEU A 14 20.90 23.53 11.42
C LEU A 14 21.52 22.99 10.13
N LEU A 15 20.89 21.99 9.50
CA LEU A 15 21.31 21.51 8.19
C LEU A 15 21.12 22.55 7.08
N ARG A 16 20.06 23.37 7.12
CA ARG A 16 19.85 24.44 6.11
C ARG A 16 20.90 25.53 6.26
N GLU A 17 21.25 25.86 7.49
CA GLU A 17 22.20 26.93 7.83
C GLU A 17 23.67 26.51 7.70
N HIS A 18 23.93 25.20 7.51
CA HIS A 18 25.27 24.59 7.52
C HIS A 18 25.96 24.72 8.89
N ALA A 19 25.17 24.78 9.96
CA ALA A 19 25.64 24.88 11.34
C ALA A 19 26.05 23.49 11.90
N PHE A 20 26.94 22.79 11.21
CA PHE A 20 27.27 21.39 11.52
C PHE A 20 27.93 21.22 12.89
N ARG A 21 28.73 22.20 13.33
CA ARG A 21 29.34 22.15 14.67
C ARG A 21 28.27 22.18 15.76
N HIS A 22 27.28 23.07 15.64
CA HIS A 22 26.15 23.13 16.57
C HIS A 22 25.32 21.85 16.52
N LEU A 23 25.07 21.32 15.31
CA LEU A 23 24.37 20.04 15.14
C LEU A 23 25.06 18.89 15.88
N PHE A 24 26.37 18.71 15.69
CA PHE A 24 27.05 17.57 16.29
C PHE A 24 27.27 17.73 17.79
N ILE A 25 27.60 18.92 18.25
CA ILE A 25 27.99 19.14 19.65
C ILE A 25 26.75 19.32 20.52
N GLU A 26 25.88 20.27 20.19
CA GLU A 26 24.75 20.65 21.04
C GLU A 26 23.57 19.68 20.90
N GLU A 27 23.28 19.17 19.69
CA GLU A 27 22.12 18.29 19.46
C GLU A 27 22.46 16.80 19.58
N LEU A 28 23.62 16.38 19.06
CA LEU A 28 24.02 14.96 19.04
C LEU A 28 24.92 14.56 20.21
N GLY A 29 25.46 15.50 20.99
CA GLY A 29 26.31 15.19 22.16
C GLY A 29 27.72 14.70 21.78
N TRP A 30 28.30 15.27 20.73
CA TRP A 30 29.65 14.94 20.27
C TRP A 30 30.70 15.94 20.77
N ASP A 31 31.97 15.52 20.73
CA ASP A 31 33.07 16.28 21.33
C ASP A 31 33.71 17.23 20.31
N HIS A 32 34.35 18.29 20.78
CA HIS A 32 35.11 19.19 19.91
C HIS A 32 36.29 18.48 19.23
N LEU A 33 36.45 18.73 17.93
CA LEU A 33 37.65 18.38 17.17
C LEU A 33 38.46 19.66 16.90
N GLY A 34 39.77 19.62 17.18
CA GLY A 34 40.62 20.82 17.21
C GLY A 34 41.39 21.13 15.93
N ASN A 35 41.76 20.11 15.14
CA ASN A 35 42.76 20.29 14.08
C ASN A 35 42.12 20.42 12.70
N THR A 36 42.35 21.55 12.03
CA THR A 36 42.09 21.71 10.59
C THR A 36 43.08 20.89 9.78
N LEU A 37 42.58 20.20 8.76
CA LEU A 37 43.42 19.42 7.83
C LEU A 37 43.53 20.15 6.50
N TYR A 38 44.76 20.38 6.06
CA TYR A 38 45.05 20.87 4.72
C TYR A 38 45.50 19.71 3.86
N ILE A 39 44.83 19.49 2.74
CA ILE A 39 45.13 18.37 1.85
C ILE A 39 45.28 18.84 0.42
N THR A 40 46.09 18.14 -0.36
CA THR A 40 46.28 18.45 -1.78
C THR A 40 45.82 17.28 -2.64
N VAL A 41 44.88 17.54 -3.55
CA VAL A 41 44.33 16.56 -4.49
C VAL A 41 44.37 17.17 -5.88
N HIS A 42 45.00 16.49 -6.85
CA HIS A 42 45.10 16.95 -8.24
C HIS A 42 45.61 18.41 -8.40
N ASN A 43 46.66 18.78 -7.66
CA ASN A 43 47.25 20.13 -7.62
C ASN A 43 46.34 21.25 -7.10
N ARG A 44 45.25 20.93 -6.42
CA ARG A 44 44.44 21.89 -5.66
C ARG A 44 44.52 21.57 -4.17
N SER A 45 44.59 22.63 -3.36
CA SER A 45 44.59 22.53 -1.90
C SER A 45 43.17 22.72 -1.38
N TYR A 46 42.76 21.82 -0.50
CA TYR A 46 41.47 21.84 0.17
C TYR A 46 41.67 21.97 1.67
N GLU A 47 40.84 22.79 2.28
CA GLU A 47 40.76 22.97 3.73
C GLU A 47 39.60 22.13 4.28
N LEU A 48 39.90 21.30 5.27
CA LEU A 48 38.92 20.52 6.00
C LEU A 48 38.80 21.07 7.42
N LEU A 49 37.71 21.78 7.64
CA LEU A 49 37.36 22.37 8.92
C LEU A 49 36.86 21.28 9.87
N PRO A 50 37.35 21.22 11.11
CA PRO A 50 36.92 20.22 12.07
C PRO A 50 35.52 20.57 12.58
N VAL A 51 34.60 19.59 12.54
CA VAL A 51 33.22 19.75 13.01
C VAL A 51 33.08 19.20 14.42
N ALA A 52 33.34 17.90 14.60
CA ALA A 52 33.21 17.19 15.87
C ALA A 52 33.96 15.84 15.83
N GLN A 53 34.07 15.18 16.98
CA GLN A 53 34.54 13.81 17.08
C GLN A 53 33.75 13.03 18.13
N LYS A 54 33.72 11.71 18.02
CA LYS A 54 33.29 10.84 19.13
C LYS A 54 34.09 9.55 19.13
N ARG A 55 34.78 9.28 20.25
CA ARG A 55 35.53 8.04 20.52
C ARG A 55 36.47 7.58 19.40
N GLY A 56 37.02 8.49 18.59
CA GLY A 56 37.95 8.18 17.48
C GLY A 56 37.37 8.32 16.07
N LEU A 57 36.05 8.54 15.93
CA LEU A 57 35.43 8.94 14.68
C LEU A 57 35.48 10.46 14.54
N ALA A 58 36.02 10.96 13.43
CA ALA A 58 36.15 12.40 13.17
C ALA A 58 35.18 12.88 12.09
N VAL A 59 34.61 14.07 12.29
CA VAL A 59 33.74 14.75 11.32
C VAL A 59 34.42 16.02 10.83
N PHE A 60 34.49 16.18 9.52
CA PHE A 60 35.07 17.35 8.86
C PHE A 60 34.07 17.98 7.90
N GLN A 61 34.19 19.29 7.69
CA GLN A 61 33.52 20.03 6.65
C GLN A 61 34.53 20.50 5.60
N CYS A 62 34.19 20.37 4.32
CA CYS A 62 35.02 20.84 3.23
C CYS A 62 34.18 21.63 2.23
N GLU A 63 34.51 22.90 2.04
CA GLU A 63 33.84 23.73 1.03
C GLU A 63 34.46 23.47 -0.35
N LEU A 64 33.62 23.22 -1.35
CA LEU A 64 34.01 22.90 -2.72
C LEU A 64 33.20 23.73 -3.72
N ASP A 65 33.80 24.02 -4.88
CA ASP A 65 33.06 24.63 -5.98
C ASP A 65 31.95 23.70 -6.47
N ARG A 66 30.86 24.27 -7.03
CA ARG A 66 29.69 23.49 -7.48
C ARG A 66 30.01 22.39 -8.49
N LEU A 67 31.06 22.58 -9.29
CA LEU A 67 31.54 21.58 -10.26
C LEU A 67 32.30 20.45 -9.55
N GLU A 68 33.16 20.79 -8.60
CA GLU A 68 33.94 19.83 -7.80
C GLU A 68 33.04 18.97 -6.91
N LEU A 69 31.95 19.55 -6.40
CA LEU A 69 30.93 18.84 -5.63
C LEU A 69 30.24 17.70 -6.40
N ARG A 70 30.31 17.74 -7.74
CA ARG A 70 29.81 16.69 -8.65
C ARG A 70 30.93 15.77 -9.14
N ASP A 71 32.19 16.12 -8.95
CA ASP A 71 33.33 15.34 -9.38
C ASP A 71 33.71 14.28 -8.33
N ARG A 72 33.29 13.04 -8.61
CA ARG A 72 33.58 11.89 -7.74
C ARG A 72 35.08 11.58 -7.62
N ARG A 73 35.93 12.04 -8.55
CA ARG A 73 37.38 11.84 -8.46
C ARG A 73 37.98 12.73 -7.37
N VAL A 74 37.55 13.99 -7.30
CA VAL A 74 37.95 14.96 -6.27
C VAL A 74 37.49 14.46 -4.90
N LEU A 75 36.21 14.14 -4.72
CA LEU A 75 35.68 13.65 -3.44
C LEU A 75 36.41 12.40 -2.95
N ARG A 76 36.64 11.41 -3.83
CA ARG A 76 37.41 10.21 -3.49
C ARG A 76 38.88 10.50 -3.17
N GLY A 77 39.48 11.46 -3.85
CA GLY A 77 40.86 11.89 -3.59
C GLY A 77 40.98 12.49 -2.19
N ILE A 78 40.06 13.39 -1.83
CA ILE A 78 39.96 13.99 -0.50
C ILE A 78 39.79 12.89 0.54
N GLN A 79 38.78 12.04 0.35
CA GLN A 79 38.44 10.97 1.28
C GLN A 79 39.59 10.00 1.54
N ARG A 80 40.41 9.70 0.52
CA ARG A 80 41.58 8.82 0.65
C ARG A 80 42.69 9.43 1.51
N ILE A 81 42.84 10.75 1.49
CA ILE A 81 43.82 11.43 2.34
C ILE A 81 43.30 11.50 3.78
N VAL A 82 42.02 11.84 3.98
CA VAL A 82 41.38 11.90 5.31
C VAL A 82 41.37 10.53 6.00
N ALA A 83 41.18 9.45 5.26
CA ALA A 83 41.22 8.10 5.82
C ALA A 83 42.59 7.70 6.40
N LYS A 84 43.67 8.42 6.08
CA LYS A 84 44.99 8.21 6.70
C LYS A 84 45.09 8.78 8.11
N SER A 85 44.29 9.81 8.43
CA SER A 85 44.30 10.46 9.75
C SER A 85 43.27 9.86 10.70
N ALA A 86 42.17 9.30 10.20
CA ALA A 86 41.13 8.67 11.01
C ALA A 86 40.61 7.38 10.35
N HIS A 87 40.64 6.27 11.11
CA HIS A 87 40.19 4.95 10.66
C HIS A 87 38.73 4.94 10.18
N GLU A 88 37.88 5.75 10.82
CA GLU A 88 36.51 6.01 10.44
C GLU A 88 36.24 7.51 10.53
N ASN A 89 35.61 8.08 9.51
CA ASN A 89 35.36 9.51 9.44
C ASN A 89 34.15 9.86 8.57
N LEU A 90 33.68 11.08 8.73
CA LEU A 90 32.56 11.65 8.00
C LEU A 90 32.99 13.01 7.43
N VAL A 91 32.96 13.17 6.12
CA VAL A 91 33.27 14.44 5.45
C VAL A 91 31.99 15.02 4.86
N ILE A 92 31.69 16.27 5.22
CA ILE A 92 30.53 17.02 4.75
C ILE A 92 30.99 18.04 3.71
N TYR A 93 30.66 17.79 2.45
CA TYR A 93 30.98 18.71 1.36
C TYR A 93 29.87 19.71 1.13
N THR A 94 30.21 20.99 1.05
CA THR A 94 29.27 22.10 0.87
C THR A 94 29.69 23.02 -0.26
N ASP A 95 28.72 23.64 -0.95
CA ASP A 95 29.03 24.73 -1.89
C ASP A 95 28.99 26.09 -1.19
N PRO A 96 29.75 27.10 -1.65
CA PRO A 96 29.75 28.45 -1.07
C PRO A 96 28.34 29.08 -0.99
N GLY A 97 27.46 28.72 -1.94
CA GLY A 97 26.07 29.19 -1.98
C GLY A 97 25.12 28.48 -1.02
N ARG A 98 25.63 27.60 -0.14
CA ARG A 98 24.89 26.76 0.82
C ARG A 98 23.70 26.01 0.23
N SER A 99 23.74 25.73 -1.07
CA SER A 99 22.62 25.16 -1.81
C SER A 99 22.58 23.63 -1.76
N ARG A 100 23.74 22.98 -1.62
CA ARG A 100 23.91 21.54 -1.65
C ARG A 100 24.84 21.04 -0.57
N GLN A 101 24.60 19.79 -0.18
CA GLN A 101 25.43 19.04 0.75
C GLN A 101 25.66 17.63 0.20
N VAL A 102 26.87 17.13 0.38
CA VAL A 102 27.21 15.73 0.15
C VAL A 102 27.89 15.20 1.39
N TRP A 103 27.22 14.29 2.08
CA TRP A 103 27.76 13.67 3.29
C TRP A 103 28.44 12.36 2.91
N GLN A 104 29.75 12.27 3.12
CA GLN A 104 30.55 11.11 2.80
C GLN A 104 31.04 10.43 4.07
N TRP A 105 30.46 9.28 4.41
CA TRP A 105 30.97 8.42 5.47
C TRP A 105 32.00 7.47 4.90
N ALA A 106 33.12 7.27 5.60
CA ALA A 106 34.14 6.33 5.18
C ALA A 106 34.79 5.59 6.35
N ARG A 107 35.18 4.34 6.08
CA ARG A 107 35.97 3.51 7.00
C ARG A 107 37.06 2.75 6.26
N THR A 108 38.18 2.54 6.94
CA THR A 108 39.27 1.70 6.46
C THR A 108 38.97 0.24 6.78
N ILE A 109 39.00 -0.64 5.79
CA ILE A 109 38.78 -2.08 5.99
C ILE A 109 40.09 -2.71 6.54
N GLU A 110 39.96 -3.68 7.45
CA GLU A 110 41.09 -4.47 7.98
C GLU A 110 41.96 -4.99 6.81
N ASP A 111 43.28 -4.80 6.94
CA ASP A 111 44.38 -4.85 5.94
C ASP A 111 44.84 -3.51 5.34
N GLY A 112 44.16 -2.38 5.59
CA GLY A 112 44.62 -1.04 5.18
C GLY A 112 44.68 -0.80 3.67
N ARG A 113 44.23 -1.77 2.85
CA ARG A 113 44.31 -1.77 1.38
C ARG A 113 43.08 -1.16 0.70
N ALA A 114 41.94 -1.08 1.38
CA ALA A 114 40.67 -0.66 0.77
C ALA A 114 39.90 0.33 1.64
N LEU A 115 39.47 1.43 1.01
CA LEU A 115 38.65 2.48 1.60
C LEU A 115 37.18 2.26 1.24
N PHE A 116 36.38 1.93 2.24
CA PHE A 116 34.93 1.90 2.09
C PHE A 116 34.37 3.31 2.27
N HIS A 117 33.47 3.74 1.40
CA HIS A 117 32.77 5.02 1.58
C HIS A 117 31.34 5.00 1.01
N ARG A 118 30.49 5.87 1.56
CA ARG A 118 29.10 6.10 1.18
C ARG A 118 28.82 7.58 1.10
N GLU A 119 28.06 7.99 0.09
CA GLU A 119 27.74 9.39 -0.17
C GLU A 119 26.22 9.61 -0.07
N HIS A 120 25.80 10.66 0.62
CA HIS A 120 24.40 11.05 0.79
C HIS A 120 24.23 12.49 0.29
N PRO A 121 24.04 12.71 -1.02
CA PRO A 121 23.84 14.03 -1.59
C PRO A 121 22.40 14.50 -1.42
N PHE A 122 22.20 15.76 -1.01
CA PHE A 122 20.89 16.40 -1.01
C PHE A 122 21.00 17.93 -1.14
N VAL A 123 19.86 18.59 -1.33
CA VAL A 123 19.77 20.06 -1.43
C VAL A 123 19.48 20.63 -0.05
N SER A 124 20.27 21.61 0.40
CA SER A 124 20.25 22.08 1.80
C SER A 124 18.89 22.61 2.25
N HIS A 125 18.15 23.27 1.35
CA HIS A 125 16.84 23.86 1.68
C HIS A 125 15.75 22.79 1.95
N ARG A 126 16.00 21.52 1.61
CA ARG A 126 15.06 20.42 1.79
C ARG A 126 15.80 19.13 2.16
N PRO A 127 16.33 19.04 3.40
CA PRO A 127 16.95 17.81 3.86
C PRO A 127 15.91 16.67 3.88
N PRO A 128 16.25 15.45 3.44
CA PRO A 128 15.32 14.32 3.46
C PRO A 128 14.93 13.97 4.91
N GLU A 129 13.63 13.79 5.19
CA GLU A 129 13.14 13.44 6.53
C GLU A 129 13.82 12.18 7.09
N GLU A 130 14.05 11.18 6.22
CA GLU A 130 14.76 9.95 6.59
C GLU A 130 16.25 10.18 6.89
N PHE A 131 16.88 11.20 6.31
CA PHE A 131 18.24 11.59 6.68
C PHE A 131 18.28 12.24 8.07
N LEU A 132 17.27 13.06 8.40
CA LEU A 132 17.15 13.68 9.73
C LEU A 132 16.99 12.63 10.83
N ARG A 133 16.15 11.61 10.60
CA ARG A 133 15.97 10.49 11.54
C ARG A 133 17.26 9.72 11.76
N ARG A 134 18.05 9.51 10.69
CA ARG A 134 19.36 8.84 10.76
C ARG A 134 20.43 9.67 11.47
N LEU A 135 20.34 11.00 11.44
CA LEU A 135 21.20 11.82 12.29
C LEU A 135 20.81 11.72 13.76
N LEU A 136 19.50 11.66 14.07
CA LEU A 136 19.03 11.52 15.45
C LEU A 136 19.49 10.21 16.12
N SER A 137 19.68 9.12 15.37
CA SER A 137 20.24 7.88 15.92
C SER A 137 21.71 7.97 16.33
N LEU A 138 22.42 9.03 15.92
CA LEU A 138 23.80 9.31 16.33
C LEU A 138 23.88 10.05 17.66
N ARG A 139 22.73 10.40 18.26
CA ARG A 139 22.67 11.13 19.53
C ARG A 139 23.21 10.27 20.67
N VAL A 140 24.17 10.80 21.40
CA VAL A 140 24.69 10.22 22.63
C VAL A 140 24.13 11.02 23.80
N SER A 141 23.40 10.35 24.70
CA SER A 141 22.91 11.00 25.93
C SER A 141 24.06 11.17 26.92
N ILE A 142 23.93 12.15 27.83
CA ILE A 142 24.89 12.42 28.91
C ILE A 142 25.11 11.17 29.77
N GLU A 143 24.05 10.40 30.06
CA GLU A 143 24.13 9.14 30.81
C GLU A 143 24.91 8.05 30.06
N ALA A 144 24.85 8.05 28.73
CA ALA A 144 25.56 7.10 27.89
C ALA A 144 27.01 7.52 27.62
N GLU A 145 27.38 8.78 27.85
CA GLU A 145 28.69 9.32 27.49
C GLU A 145 29.86 8.60 28.17
N GLU A 146 29.69 8.20 29.44
CA GLU A 146 30.69 7.48 30.22
C GLU A 146 30.86 6.02 29.78
N THR A 147 29.83 5.43 29.15
CA THR A 147 29.80 3.99 28.82
C THR A 147 29.94 3.70 27.32
N VAL A 148 29.77 4.71 26.46
CA VAL A 148 29.81 4.55 25.01
C VAL A 148 31.23 4.24 24.52
N SER A 149 31.38 3.05 23.94
CA SER A 149 32.60 2.55 23.31
C SER A 149 32.72 2.95 21.84
N LEU A 150 33.95 2.96 21.29
CA LEU A 150 34.21 3.17 19.86
C LEU A 150 33.40 2.20 18.98
N VAL A 151 33.26 0.93 19.39
CA VAL A 151 32.51 -0.09 18.63
C VAL A 151 31.03 0.28 18.52
N GLN A 152 30.44 0.82 19.60
CA GLN A 152 29.04 1.26 19.59
C GLN A 152 28.84 2.50 18.73
N VAL A 153 29.75 3.47 18.78
CA VAL A 153 29.71 4.67 17.92
C VAL A 153 29.85 4.27 16.45
N SER A 154 30.85 3.45 16.12
CA SER A 154 31.08 2.93 14.76
C SER A 154 29.85 2.19 14.22
N ARG A 155 29.24 1.32 15.03
CA ARG A 155 28.01 0.61 14.66
C ARG A 155 26.84 1.56 14.41
N SER A 156 26.62 2.54 15.28
CA SER A 156 25.55 3.53 15.11
C SER A 156 25.73 4.36 13.83
N VAL A 157 26.97 4.78 13.53
CA VAL A 157 27.28 5.52 12.30
C VAL A 157 27.09 4.65 11.07
N ALA A 158 27.55 3.40 11.10
CA ALA A 158 27.33 2.44 10.02
C ALA A 158 25.84 2.20 9.76
N ASP A 159 25.05 1.96 10.81
CA ASP A 159 23.59 1.74 10.70
C ASP A 159 22.87 2.99 10.13
N SER A 160 23.39 4.19 10.41
CA SER A 160 22.83 5.47 9.96
C SER A 160 23.21 5.82 8.52
N PHE A 161 24.42 5.47 8.06
CA PHE A 161 24.94 5.89 6.75
C PHE A 161 25.13 4.77 5.71
N ASP A 162 24.93 3.49 6.04
CA ASP A 162 25.12 2.37 5.09
C ASP A 162 23.82 1.82 4.45
N ARG A 163 22.66 2.46 4.59
CA ARG A 163 21.37 1.87 4.15
C ARG A 163 21.08 1.89 2.62
N THR A 164 22.00 2.32 1.76
CA THR A 164 21.96 2.00 0.30
C THR A 164 22.76 0.74 -0.04
N ALA A 165 23.31 0.04 0.95
CA ALA A 165 24.09 -1.18 0.77
C ALA A 165 23.27 -2.33 0.18
N ASP A 166 22.00 -2.48 0.57
CA ASP A 166 21.25 -3.69 0.21
C ASP A 166 20.95 -3.80 -1.30
N GLU A 167 20.77 -2.68 -2.01
CA GLU A 167 20.61 -2.65 -3.47
C GLU A 167 21.91 -2.96 -4.23
N ARG A 168 23.08 -2.68 -3.64
CA ARG A 168 24.38 -2.95 -4.27
C ARG A 168 25.00 -4.26 -3.81
N LEU A 169 24.55 -4.81 -2.68
CA LEU A 169 25.02 -6.08 -2.11
C LEU A 169 24.85 -7.25 -3.09
N PHE A 170 23.74 -7.23 -3.85
CA PHE A 170 23.35 -8.35 -4.69
C PHE A 170 23.55 -8.11 -6.19
N PHE A 171 23.46 -6.86 -6.66
CA PHE A 171 23.46 -6.55 -8.10
C PHE A 171 24.79 -5.96 -8.61
N ARG A 172 25.63 -5.40 -7.72
CA ARG A 172 26.87 -4.71 -8.11
C ARG A 172 28.10 -5.13 -7.30
N ASN A 173 27.98 -6.15 -6.45
CA ASN A 173 29.07 -6.66 -5.63
C ASN A 173 29.77 -7.83 -6.35
N PRO A 174 31.02 -7.68 -6.82
CA PRO A 174 31.72 -8.74 -7.55
C PRO A 174 31.90 -10.04 -6.77
N ARG A 175 32.11 -9.97 -5.45
CA ARG A 175 32.27 -11.16 -4.60
C ARG A 175 30.97 -11.96 -4.51
N TYR A 176 29.85 -11.26 -4.35
CA TYR A 176 28.53 -11.88 -4.30
C TYR A 176 28.17 -12.53 -5.64
N LEU A 177 28.41 -11.83 -6.76
CA LEU A 177 28.14 -12.36 -8.10
C LEU A 177 28.97 -13.61 -8.38
N TYR A 178 30.26 -13.61 -8.00
CA TYR A 178 31.14 -14.77 -8.15
C TYR A 178 30.65 -15.97 -7.33
N GLU A 179 30.35 -15.79 -6.04
CA GLU A 179 29.82 -16.86 -5.18
C GLU A 179 28.46 -17.37 -5.67
N SER A 180 27.55 -16.47 -6.06
CA SER A 180 26.24 -16.81 -6.63
C SER A 180 26.39 -17.67 -7.88
N GLN A 181 27.30 -17.32 -8.79
CA GLN A 181 27.59 -18.09 -10.00
C GLN A 181 28.14 -19.48 -9.67
N ARG A 182 29.12 -19.57 -8.76
CA ARG A 182 29.69 -20.86 -8.33
C ARG A 182 28.63 -21.78 -7.73
N LEU A 183 27.74 -21.25 -6.90
CA LEU A 183 26.64 -22.03 -6.32
C LEU A 183 25.58 -22.41 -7.37
N ALA A 184 25.35 -21.58 -8.38
CA ALA A 184 24.44 -21.89 -9.49
C ALA A 184 24.98 -23.03 -10.37
N GLU A 185 26.29 -23.09 -10.60
CA GLU A 185 26.93 -24.22 -11.29
C GLU A 185 26.76 -25.52 -10.50
N ALA A 186 26.92 -25.48 -9.18
CA ALA A 186 26.64 -26.63 -8.32
C ALA A 186 25.14 -27.03 -8.33
N LEU A 187 24.24 -26.04 -8.42
CA LEU A 187 22.80 -26.28 -8.54
C LEU A 187 22.44 -26.98 -9.85
N ALA A 188 23.13 -26.67 -10.95
CA ALA A 188 22.93 -27.30 -12.26
C ALA A 188 23.32 -28.79 -12.28
N ILE A 189 24.27 -29.20 -11.44
CA ILE A 189 24.63 -30.63 -11.24
C ILE A 189 23.49 -31.38 -10.51
N GLY A 190 22.66 -30.65 -9.76
CA GLY A 190 21.50 -31.15 -9.05
C GLY A 190 21.80 -31.57 -7.61
N GLY A 191 20.73 -31.86 -6.86
CA GLY A 191 20.80 -32.32 -5.47
C GLY A 191 20.15 -31.35 -4.48
N VAL A 192 19.50 -31.92 -3.46
CA VAL A 192 18.75 -31.17 -2.44
C VAL A 192 19.66 -30.23 -1.64
N GLU A 193 20.86 -30.70 -1.30
CA GLU A 193 21.85 -29.91 -0.55
C GLU A 193 22.34 -28.69 -1.32
N ALA A 194 22.51 -28.80 -2.65
CA ALA A 194 22.90 -27.68 -3.50
C ALA A 194 21.80 -26.61 -3.56
N MET A 195 20.53 -27.03 -3.71
CA MET A 195 19.37 -26.13 -3.64
C MET A 195 19.29 -25.42 -2.29
N HIS A 196 19.45 -26.16 -1.19
CA HIS A 196 19.38 -25.59 0.16
C HIS A 196 20.45 -24.52 0.38
N ARG A 197 21.72 -24.82 0.05
CA ARG A 197 22.83 -23.85 0.14
C ARG A 197 22.61 -22.63 -0.75
N PHE A 198 22.11 -22.85 -1.97
CA PHE A 198 21.83 -21.77 -2.91
C PHE A 198 20.74 -20.83 -2.37
N VAL A 199 19.63 -21.37 -1.84
CA VAL A 199 18.56 -20.56 -1.25
C VAL A 199 19.05 -19.81 -0.01
N LEU A 200 19.75 -20.48 0.92
CA LEU A 200 20.27 -19.86 2.14
C LEU A 200 21.25 -18.71 1.86
N PHE A 201 22.14 -18.88 0.87
CA PHE A 201 23.06 -17.81 0.47
C PHE A 201 22.32 -16.54 0.02
N HIS A 202 21.15 -16.71 -0.61
CA HIS A 202 20.34 -15.62 -1.14
C HIS A 202 19.25 -15.14 -0.16
N ASP A 203 19.18 -15.62 1.08
CA ASP A 203 18.13 -15.24 2.05
C ASP A 203 18.09 -13.73 2.30
N GLY A 204 19.27 -13.10 2.35
CA GLY A 204 19.38 -11.65 2.50
C GLY A 204 18.67 -10.86 1.38
N LEU A 205 18.61 -11.41 0.15
CA LEU A 205 17.90 -10.78 -0.97
C LEU A 205 16.38 -10.82 -0.75
N ALA A 206 15.86 -11.91 -0.17
CA ALA A 206 14.45 -12.04 0.18
C ALA A 206 14.06 -11.06 1.29
N LEU A 207 14.85 -11.01 2.38
CA LEU A 207 14.65 -10.07 3.48
C LEU A 207 14.71 -8.62 3.01
N TRP A 208 15.68 -8.28 2.17
CA TRP A 208 15.77 -6.95 1.58
C TRP A 208 14.54 -6.58 0.75
N MET A 209 14.00 -7.52 -0.04
CA MET A 209 12.79 -7.26 -0.81
C MET A 209 11.57 -7.05 0.10
N ALA A 210 11.43 -7.88 1.14
CA ALA A 210 10.32 -7.82 2.09
C ALA A 210 10.22 -6.44 2.78
N ARG A 211 11.37 -5.87 3.20
CA ARG A 211 11.46 -4.54 3.84
C ARG A 211 10.78 -3.42 3.06
N ARG A 212 10.75 -3.51 1.74
CA ARG A 212 10.12 -2.49 0.86
C ARG A 212 8.60 -2.48 0.93
N PHE A 213 7.99 -3.48 1.56
CA PHE A 213 6.56 -3.63 1.72
C PHE A 213 6.12 -3.52 3.19
N GLU A 214 6.98 -3.10 4.12
CA GLU A 214 6.65 -2.91 5.54
C GLU A 214 5.51 -1.88 5.74
N ASP A 215 5.44 -0.85 4.89
CA ASP A 215 4.38 0.17 4.90
C ASP A 215 2.97 -0.38 4.55
N THR A 216 2.82 -1.69 4.34
CA THR A 216 1.53 -2.36 4.09
C THR A 216 0.78 -2.72 5.37
N GLY A 217 1.44 -2.69 6.53
CA GLY A 217 0.84 -3.08 7.81
C GLY A 217 0.73 -4.59 8.02
N ILE A 218 1.30 -5.39 7.12
CA ILE A 218 1.51 -6.83 7.32
C ILE A 218 2.76 -7.02 8.17
N ASP A 219 2.77 -8.07 9.00
CA ASP A 219 3.92 -8.41 9.84
C ASP A 219 5.19 -8.63 9.02
N ALA A 220 6.33 -8.15 9.53
CA ALA A 220 7.60 -8.21 8.84
C ALA A 220 8.08 -9.66 8.63
N ASP A 221 7.79 -10.57 9.57
CA ASP A 221 8.14 -11.98 9.45
C ASP A 221 7.29 -12.67 8.39
N ASP A 222 6.01 -12.35 8.30
CA ASP A 222 5.14 -12.85 7.22
C ASP A 222 5.65 -12.43 5.84
N LEU A 223 5.99 -11.14 5.67
CA LEU A 223 6.57 -10.63 4.43
C LEU A 223 7.89 -11.34 4.10
N ALA A 224 8.75 -11.57 5.10
CA ALA A 224 9.99 -12.31 4.93
C ALA A 224 9.75 -13.76 4.47
N GLN A 225 8.79 -14.47 5.07
CA GLN A 225 8.46 -15.84 4.67
C GLN A 225 7.94 -15.91 3.23
N ILE A 226 7.05 -15.01 2.85
CA ILE A 226 6.53 -14.96 1.48
C ILE A 226 7.62 -14.61 0.47
N ALA A 227 8.53 -13.71 0.82
CA ALA A 227 9.70 -13.43 0.00
C ALA A 227 10.57 -14.70 -0.16
N ARG A 228 10.81 -15.48 0.90
CA ARG A 228 11.54 -16.76 0.82
C ARG A 228 10.84 -17.78 -0.08
N VAL A 229 9.51 -17.86 -0.06
CA VAL A 229 8.77 -18.71 -1.00
C VAL A 229 9.01 -18.28 -2.45
N GLY A 230 8.99 -16.96 -2.72
CA GLY A 230 9.35 -16.42 -4.04
C GLY A 230 10.81 -16.72 -4.44
N LEU A 231 11.72 -16.70 -3.47
CA LEU A 231 13.14 -17.02 -3.68
C LEU A 231 13.33 -18.49 -4.09
N ILE A 232 12.65 -19.41 -3.42
CA ILE A 232 12.68 -20.86 -3.74
C ILE A 232 12.13 -21.10 -5.15
N GLN A 233 11.03 -20.42 -5.51
CA GLN A 233 10.47 -20.49 -6.87
C GLN A 233 11.44 -19.98 -7.93
N ALA A 234 12.15 -18.89 -7.63
CA ALA A 234 13.21 -18.38 -8.51
C ALA A 234 14.35 -19.39 -8.66
N ALA A 235 14.88 -19.91 -7.55
CA ALA A 235 15.98 -20.86 -7.55
C ALA A 235 15.65 -22.14 -8.34
N THR A 236 14.42 -22.64 -8.22
CA THR A 236 13.95 -23.85 -8.93
C THR A 236 13.93 -23.69 -10.45
N ARG A 237 13.72 -22.47 -10.96
CA ARG A 237 13.56 -22.18 -12.39
C ARG A 237 14.73 -21.42 -13.00
N TYR A 238 15.76 -21.15 -12.20
CA TYR A 238 16.91 -20.39 -12.65
C TYR A 238 17.80 -21.21 -13.59
N ASP A 239 18.25 -20.57 -14.65
CA ASP A 239 19.13 -21.16 -15.65
C ASP A 239 20.43 -20.34 -15.71
N PRO A 240 21.56 -20.88 -15.20
CA PRO A 240 22.84 -20.16 -15.14
C PRO A 240 23.47 -19.95 -16.52
N THR A 241 23.00 -20.62 -17.58
CA THR A 241 23.56 -20.49 -18.93
C THR A 241 23.19 -19.18 -19.62
N ARG A 242 22.20 -18.44 -19.09
CA ARG A 242 21.60 -17.27 -19.75
C ARG A 242 22.31 -15.94 -19.48
N ASP A 243 23.53 -15.96 -18.96
CA ASP A 243 24.39 -14.79 -18.66
C ASP A 243 23.71 -13.66 -17.84
N THR A 244 22.66 -14.01 -17.10
CA THR A 244 21.97 -13.10 -16.19
C THR A 244 22.24 -13.49 -14.75
N ALA A 245 22.74 -12.54 -13.96
CA ALA A 245 22.92 -12.73 -12.53
C ALA A 245 21.60 -13.15 -11.84
N PHE A 246 21.68 -14.12 -10.92
CA PHE A 246 20.51 -14.63 -10.22
C PHE A 246 19.72 -13.55 -9.48
N SER A 247 20.39 -12.55 -8.89
CA SER A 247 19.72 -11.44 -8.20
C SER A 247 18.77 -10.65 -9.13
N THR A 248 19.17 -10.44 -10.39
CA THR A 248 18.34 -9.83 -11.44
C THR A 248 17.12 -10.67 -11.77
N TYR A 249 17.29 -11.98 -11.88
CA TYR A 249 16.19 -12.91 -12.16
C TYR A 249 15.22 -13.01 -10.97
N ALA A 250 15.75 -13.26 -9.77
CA ALA A 250 14.99 -13.45 -8.55
C ALA A 250 14.21 -12.21 -8.12
N PHE A 251 14.68 -11.00 -8.45
CA PHE A 251 13.98 -9.74 -8.20
C PHE A 251 12.50 -9.79 -8.62
N HIS A 252 12.23 -10.31 -9.82
CA HIS A 252 10.87 -10.37 -10.36
C HIS A 252 9.99 -11.37 -9.62
N TRP A 253 10.54 -12.54 -9.29
CA TRP A 253 9.86 -13.59 -8.52
C TRP A 253 9.50 -13.13 -7.10
N LEU A 254 10.48 -12.55 -6.41
CA LEU A 254 10.30 -12.01 -5.06
C LEU A 254 9.22 -10.93 -5.04
N ARG A 255 9.32 -9.96 -5.97
CA ARG A 255 8.34 -8.89 -6.10
C ARG A 255 6.95 -9.43 -6.42
N GLN A 256 6.84 -10.40 -7.33
CA GLN A 256 5.56 -10.99 -7.71
C GLN A 256 4.91 -11.74 -6.55
N ALA A 257 5.68 -12.54 -5.80
CA ALA A 257 5.18 -13.29 -4.64
C ALA A 257 4.57 -12.34 -3.60
N LEU A 258 5.33 -11.31 -3.20
CA LEU A 258 4.86 -10.28 -2.28
C LEU A 258 3.65 -9.54 -2.83
N GLN A 259 3.71 -9.12 -4.10
CA GLN A 259 2.62 -8.36 -4.71
C GLN A 259 1.30 -9.13 -4.75
N ARG A 260 1.34 -10.46 -4.89
CA ARG A 260 0.15 -11.33 -4.91
C ARG A 260 -0.37 -11.63 -3.50
N TYR A 261 0.50 -11.78 -2.51
CA TYR A 261 0.12 -12.08 -1.13
C TYR A 261 -0.58 -10.90 -0.44
N ILE A 262 0.01 -9.71 -0.57
CA ILE A 262 -0.43 -8.51 0.16
C ILE A 262 -1.94 -8.22 -0.02
N PRO A 263 -2.51 -8.17 -1.24
CA PRO A 263 -3.94 -7.94 -1.43
C PRO A 263 -4.85 -8.93 -0.69
N SER A 264 -4.48 -10.21 -0.68
CA SER A 264 -5.28 -11.27 -0.08
C SER A 264 -5.31 -11.22 1.45
N HIS A 265 -4.27 -10.66 2.08
CA HIS A 265 -4.17 -10.51 3.53
C HIS A 265 -4.60 -9.12 4.02
N TYR A 266 -4.55 -8.12 3.15
CA TYR A 266 -4.88 -6.74 3.49
C TYR A 266 -6.38 -6.43 3.38
N LEU A 267 -7.12 -7.16 2.54
CA LEU A 267 -8.57 -6.96 2.36
C LEU A 267 -9.36 -8.19 2.82
N ALA A 268 -10.45 -7.97 3.55
CA ALA A 268 -11.38 -9.04 3.93
C ALA A 268 -12.16 -9.64 2.73
N ALA A 269 -12.25 -8.90 1.62
CA ALA A 269 -12.84 -9.36 0.37
C ALA A 269 -11.84 -9.26 -0.78
N SER A 270 -11.84 -10.27 -1.65
CA SER A 270 -10.90 -10.36 -2.76
C SER A 270 -11.13 -9.26 -3.79
N MET A 271 -10.04 -8.67 -4.28
CA MET A 271 -10.03 -7.63 -5.30
C MET A 271 -9.03 -8.00 -6.41
N ARG A 272 -9.25 -7.50 -7.63
CA ARG A 272 -8.25 -7.64 -8.70
C ARG A 272 -6.94 -6.94 -8.30
N LEU A 273 -5.82 -7.59 -8.60
CA LEU A 273 -4.48 -7.14 -8.21
C LEU A 273 -4.19 -5.69 -8.61
N GLU A 274 -4.54 -5.30 -9.84
CA GLU A 274 -4.30 -3.96 -10.36
C GLU A 274 -5.10 -2.88 -9.63
N GLN A 275 -6.36 -3.18 -9.30
CA GLN A 275 -7.25 -2.30 -8.55
C GLN A 275 -6.71 -2.10 -7.14
N PHE A 276 -6.28 -3.18 -6.49
CA PHE A 276 -5.66 -3.13 -5.17
C PHE A 276 -4.45 -2.20 -5.15
N TRP A 277 -3.46 -2.42 -6.03
CA TRP A 277 -2.22 -1.63 -6.02
C TRP A 277 -2.47 -0.17 -6.41
N ARG A 278 -3.48 0.11 -7.22
CA ARG A 278 -3.91 1.48 -7.50
C ARG A 278 -4.48 2.16 -6.27
N PHE A 279 -5.43 1.50 -5.60
CA PHE A 279 -6.01 1.97 -4.34
C PHE A 279 -4.93 2.17 -3.28
N PHE A 280 -4.06 1.18 -3.07
CA PHE A 280 -3.00 1.23 -2.07
C PHE A 280 -2.03 2.39 -2.30
N ARG A 281 -1.66 2.67 -3.57
CA ARG A 281 -0.85 3.85 -3.92
C ARG A 281 -1.58 5.16 -3.66
N LEU A 282 -2.88 5.21 -3.93
CA LEU A 282 -3.70 6.40 -3.67
C LEU A 282 -3.79 6.66 -2.17
N LYS A 283 -4.03 5.61 -1.37
CA LYS A 283 -4.01 5.65 0.09
C LYS A 283 -2.66 6.14 0.60
N GLN A 284 -1.54 5.55 0.18
CA GLN A 284 -0.21 6.02 0.61
C GLN A 284 0.04 7.49 0.28
N ARG A 285 -0.45 7.99 -0.86
CA ARG A 285 -0.35 9.42 -1.22
C ARG A 285 -1.25 10.28 -0.34
N ALA A 286 -2.45 9.82 -0.03
CA ALA A 286 -3.39 10.48 0.87
C ALA A 286 -2.79 10.55 2.29
N ASP A 287 -2.34 9.43 2.84
CA ASP A 287 -1.69 9.36 4.15
C ASP A 287 -0.50 10.33 4.23
N ARG A 288 0.40 10.33 3.24
CA ARG A 288 1.53 11.28 3.20
C ARG A 288 1.12 12.75 3.11
N ARG A 289 -0.02 13.06 2.51
CA ARG A 289 -0.49 14.43 2.26
C ARG A 289 -1.34 14.97 3.41
N PHE A 290 -2.16 14.13 4.02
CA PHE A 290 -3.17 14.53 5.02
C PHE A 290 -2.76 14.22 6.47
N TRP A 291 -1.74 13.38 6.71
CA TRP A 291 -1.16 13.18 8.05
C TRP A 291 -0.41 14.42 8.59
N LYS A 292 -0.13 15.42 7.74
CA LYS A 292 0.56 16.66 8.13
C LYS A 292 -0.35 17.70 8.77
N ASP A 293 -1.67 17.61 8.59
CA ASP A 293 -2.64 18.62 9.01
C ASP A 293 -3.47 18.19 10.24
N GLY A 294 -2.89 17.40 11.15
CA GLY A 294 -3.31 17.18 12.56
C GLY A 294 -4.72 16.65 12.88
N GLU A 295 -5.71 16.80 12.00
CA GLU A 295 -7.11 16.66 12.37
C GLU A 295 -8.05 16.45 11.16
N ARG A 296 -7.54 15.96 10.03
CA ARG A 296 -8.40 15.57 8.91
C ARG A 296 -8.30 14.08 8.67
N SER A 297 -9.28 13.39 9.25
CA SER A 297 -9.60 11.98 9.08
C SER A 297 -9.03 11.39 7.78
N VAL A 298 -8.29 10.28 7.90
CA VAL A 298 -7.80 9.46 6.78
C VAL A 298 -8.89 9.25 5.73
N ARG A 299 -10.16 9.19 6.17
CA ARG A 299 -11.38 9.18 5.33
C ARG A 299 -11.49 10.37 4.39
N MET A 300 -11.43 11.61 4.89
CA MET A 300 -11.57 12.83 4.06
C MET A 300 -10.38 13.00 3.11
N GLY A 301 -9.18 12.56 3.53
CA GLY A 301 -8.00 12.55 2.68
C GLY A 301 -8.12 11.53 1.54
N PHE A 302 -8.70 10.38 1.83
CA PHE A 302 -9.00 9.34 0.86
C PHE A 302 -10.12 9.73 -0.11
N GLU A 303 -11.24 10.27 0.39
CA GLU A 303 -12.37 10.78 -0.42
C GLU A 303 -11.90 11.85 -1.42
N ARG A 304 -11.13 12.85 -0.95
CA ARG A 304 -10.55 13.88 -1.83
C ARG A 304 -9.53 13.35 -2.82
N ALA A 305 -8.75 12.33 -2.44
CA ALA A 305 -7.81 11.69 -3.35
C ALA A 305 -8.55 10.89 -4.44
N MET A 306 -9.70 10.29 -4.12
CA MET A 306 -10.58 9.63 -5.09
C MET A 306 -11.29 10.64 -6.00
N GLU A 307 -11.74 11.79 -5.48
CA GLU A 307 -12.29 12.89 -6.28
C GLU A 307 -11.28 13.42 -7.32
N CYS A 308 -9.99 13.37 -7.01
CA CYS A 308 -8.91 13.79 -7.91
C CYS A 308 -8.53 12.74 -8.97
N ASP A 309 -8.95 11.47 -8.83
CA ASP A 309 -8.63 10.38 -9.76
C ASP A 309 -9.92 9.89 -10.44
N THR A 310 -10.26 10.48 -11.59
CA THR A 310 -11.51 10.27 -12.37
C THR A 310 -11.82 8.81 -12.74
N LEU A 311 -10.86 7.91 -12.57
CA LEU A 311 -10.94 6.49 -12.91
C LEU A 311 -11.27 5.58 -11.70
N VAL A 312 -11.34 6.12 -10.48
CA VAL A 312 -11.69 5.34 -9.26
C VAL A 312 -13.17 5.50 -8.89
N GLY A 313 -13.87 6.47 -9.47
CA GLY A 313 -15.29 6.77 -9.25
C GLY A 313 -16.24 5.55 -9.20
N PRO A 314 -16.14 4.55 -10.11
CA PRO A 314 -17.03 3.37 -10.09
C PRO A 314 -16.74 2.35 -8.98
N TYR A 315 -15.55 2.38 -8.37
CA TYR A 315 -15.09 1.38 -7.38
C TYR A 315 -15.02 1.95 -5.96
N SER A 316 -15.51 3.18 -5.78
CA SER A 316 -15.47 3.95 -4.53
C SER A 316 -16.25 3.28 -3.38
N LEU A 317 -17.39 2.66 -3.68
CA LEU A 317 -18.29 2.09 -2.67
C LEU A 317 -17.82 0.74 -2.10
N ASP A 318 -17.11 -0.06 -2.89
CA ASP A 318 -16.70 -1.42 -2.49
C ASP A 318 -15.49 -1.38 -1.56
N ILE A 319 -14.60 -0.40 -1.72
CA ILE A 319 -13.35 -0.33 -0.95
C ILE A 319 -13.59 0.14 0.49
N GLU A 320 -14.51 1.09 0.71
CA GLU A 320 -14.87 1.60 2.05
C GLU A 320 -15.50 0.50 2.95
N ARG A 321 -16.28 -0.41 2.35
CA ARG A 321 -16.94 -1.52 3.06
C ARG A 321 -15.96 -2.59 3.50
N VAL A 322 -14.93 -2.86 2.70
CA VAL A 322 -13.93 -3.91 2.96
C VAL A 322 -12.88 -3.47 3.98
N TRP A 323 -12.61 -2.16 4.07
CA TRP A 323 -11.61 -1.59 5.00
C TRP A 323 -12.06 -1.62 6.46
N ASN A 324 -13.36 -1.50 6.73
CA ASN A 324 -13.87 -1.30 8.09
C ASN A 324 -14.20 -2.59 8.86
N THR A 325 -14.17 -3.78 8.24
CA THR A 325 -14.66 -5.00 8.92
C THR A 325 -13.78 -5.43 10.10
N SER A 326 -12.47 -5.19 10.04
CA SER A 326 -11.52 -5.62 11.08
C SER A 326 -11.56 -4.77 12.36
N SER A 327 -12.15 -3.57 12.35
CA SER A 327 -12.23 -2.71 13.55
C SER A 327 -13.40 -3.05 14.49
N TYR A 328 -14.29 -3.97 14.11
CA TYR A 328 -15.50 -4.25 14.86
C TYR A 328 -15.34 -5.28 15.98
N GLN A 329 -14.25 -6.06 15.99
CA GLN A 329 -14.08 -7.16 16.95
C GLN A 329 -13.34 -6.73 18.23
N ASP A 330 -12.41 -5.77 18.17
CA ASP A 330 -11.55 -5.41 19.32
C ASP A 330 -11.91 -4.10 20.03
N SER A 331 -12.86 -3.32 19.52
CA SER A 331 -13.26 -2.05 20.14
C SER A 331 -14.71 -2.11 20.67
N GLN A 332 -14.92 -1.58 21.88
CA GLN A 332 -16.26 -1.48 22.50
C GLN A 332 -17.25 -0.74 21.58
N ALA A 333 -16.79 0.32 20.91
CA ALA A 333 -17.55 1.07 19.90
C ALA A 333 -17.85 0.24 18.63
N GLY A 334 -16.96 -0.69 18.26
CA GLY A 334 -17.18 -1.65 17.19
C GLY A 334 -18.29 -2.64 17.53
N MET A 335 -18.24 -3.23 18.73
CA MET A 335 -19.27 -4.17 19.18
C MET A 335 -20.65 -3.52 19.29
N GLU A 336 -20.74 -2.26 19.72
CA GLU A 336 -22.01 -1.51 19.72
C GLU A 336 -22.61 -1.36 18.33
N LYS A 337 -21.77 -1.06 17.32
CA LYS A 337 -22.22 -0.96 15.93
C LYS A 337 -22.68 -2.31 15.35
N VAL A 338 -22.02 -3.41 15.71
CA VAL A 338 -22.46 -4.76 15.31
C VAL A 338 -23.80 -5.11 15.96
N ARG A 339 -23.98 -4.79 17.25
CA ARG A 339 -25.25 -5.00 17.96
C ARG A 339 -26.40 -4.14 17.42
N ALA A 340 -26.08 -3.00 16.82
CA ALA A 340 -27.05 -2.11 16.18
C ALA A 340 -27.50 -2.59 14.78
N VAL A 341 -26.91 -3.65 14.23
CA VAL A 341 -27.35 -4.21 12.94
C VAL A 341 -28.67 -4.96 13.16
N PRO A 342 -29.79 -4.51 12.57
CA PRO A 342 -31.07 -5.17 12.73
C PRO A 342 -31.07 -6.52 12.03
N ASP A 343 -31.58 -7.55 12.70
CA ASP A 343 -31.87 -8.83 12.06
C ASP A 343 -33.09 -8.65 11.14
N THR A 344 -32.88 -8.83 9.83
CA THR A 344 -33.93 -8.69 8.82
C THR A 344 -34.68 -9.99 8.55
N ARG A 345 -34.34 -11.06 9.26
CA ARG A 345 -35.09 -12.32 9.16
C ARG A 345 -36.51 -12.11 9.68
N PRO A 346 -37.50 -12.77 9.07
CA PRO A 346 -38.86 -12.70 9.56
C PRO A 346 -38.93 -13.26 10.99
N ILE A 347 -39.64 -12.53 11.84
CA ILE A 347 -39.94 -12.93 13.22
C ILE A 347 -41.15 -13.87 13.23
N PRO A 348 -41.31 -14.73 14.25
CA PRO A 348 -42.43 -15.67 14.33
C PRO A 348 -43.79 -15.01 14.18
N GLU A 349 -43.98 -13.79 14.71
CA GLU A 349 -45.24 -13.07 14.52
C GLU A 349 -45.47 -12.69 13.04
N SER A 350 -44.44 -12.22 12.34
CA SER A 350 -44.59 -11.84 10.92
C SER A 350 -44.76 -13.03 9.99
N GLU A 351 -44.17 -14.19 10.33
CA GLU A 351 -44.47 -15.44 9.63
C GLU A 351 -45.91 -15.91 9.87
N THR A 352 -46.42 -15.74 11.09
CA THR A 352 -47.80 -16.10 11.44
C THR A 352 -48.79 -15.23 10.69
N VAL A 353 -48.59 -13.91 10.69
CA VAL A 353 -49.40 -12.96 9.90
C VAL A 353 -49.36 -13.31 8.42
N ARG A 354 -48.18 -13.59 7.85
CA ARG A 354 -48.09 -14.00 6.43
C ARG A 354 -48.84 -15.30 6.13
N LYS A 355 -48.85 -16.27 7.05
CA LYS A 355 -49.60 -17.52 6.90
C LYS A 355 -51.11 -17.27 6.96
N GLU A 356 -51.56 -16.41 7.87
CA GLU A 356 -52.97 -16.00 7.98
C GLU A 356 -53.41 -15.24 6.73
N GLU A 357 -52.63 -14.26 6.27
CA GLU A 357 -52.87 -13.53 5.01
C GLU A 357 -52.95 -14.50 3.82
N SER A 358 -52.00 -15.44 3.72
CA SER A 358 -51.99 -16.45 2.65
C SER A 358 -53.23 -17.33 2.69
N TYR A 359 -53.69 -17.72 3.89
CA TYR A 359 -54.91 -18.51 4.07
C TYR A 359 -56.15 -17.73 3.62
N ILE A 360 -56.26 -16.45 4.01
CA ILE A 360 -57.37 -15.57 3.63
C ILE A 360 -57.39 -15.36 2.11
N ILE A 361 -56.22 -15.17 1.49
CA ILE A 361 -56.07 -15.03 0.03
C ILE A 361 -56.50 -16.32 -0.66
N MET A 362 -56.04 -17.48 -0.19
CA MET A 362 -56.40 -18.77 -0.78
C MET A 362 -57.92 -19.02 -0.71
N GLN A 363 -58.53 -18.72 0.44
CA GLN A 363 -59.98 -18.84 0.63
C GLN A 363 -60.75 -17.90 -0.32
N ALA A 364 -60.30 -16.66 -0.51
CA ALA A 364 -60.92 -15.74 -1.46
C ALA A 364 -60.77 -16.20 -2.92
N ILE A 365 -59.66 -16.87 -3.26
CA ILE A 365 -59.46 -17.49 -4.57
C ILE A 365 -60.39 -18.69 -4.76
N ASP A 366 -60.60 -19.52 -3.73
CA ASP A 366 -61.52 -20.66 -3.78
C ASP A 366 -63.00 -20.27 -3.94
N GLU A 367 -63.37 -19.06 -3.52
CA GLU A 367 -64.71 -18.49 -3.74
C GLU A 367 -64.94 -18.05 -5.20
N LEU A 368 -63.88 -17.95 -6.01
CA LEU A 368 -64.02 -17.71 -7.45
C LEU A 368 -64.53 -18.97 -8.17
N GLY A 369 -65.05 -18.80 -9.38
CA GLY A 369 -65.40 -19.94 -10.22
C GLY A 369 -64.16 -20.83 -10.48
N PRO A 370 -64.31 -22.16 -10.63
CA PRO A 370 -63.18 -23.11 -10.65
C PRO A 370 -62.14 -22.81 -11.74
N VAL A 371 -62.59 -22.26 -12.87
CA VAL A 371 -61.69 -21.87 -13.96
C VAL A 371 -61.03 -20.51 -13.73
N ASP A 372 -61.70 -19.58 -13.03
CA ASP A 372 -61.13 -18.27 -12.68
C ASP A 372 -60.08 -18.44 -11.56
N ALA A 373 -60.37 -19.27 -10.54
CA ALA A 373 -59.44 -19.63 -9.49
C ALA A 373 -58.16 -20.24 -10.05
N ARG A 374 -58.28 -21.19 -10.99
CA ARG A 374 -57.14 -21.82 -11.65
C ARG A 374 -56.30 -20.84 -12.47
N ILE A 375 -56.93 -19.92 -13.21
CA ILE A 375 -56.21 -18.86 -13.94
C ILE A 375 -55.37 -18.02 -12.96
N ILE A 376 -55.92 -17.63 -11.81
CA ILE A 376 -55.18 -16.83 -10.81
C ILE A 376 -54.06 -17.65 -10.17
N ARG A 377 -54.32 -18.90 -9.75
CA ARG A 377 -53.29 -19.76 -9.13
C ARG A 377 -52.11 -20.03 -10.04
N ASP A 378 -52.38 -20.40 -11.29
CA ASP A 378 -51.35 -20.73 -12.26
C ASP A 378 -50.63 -19.45 -12.78
N ARG A 379 -51.31 -18.29 -12.81
CA ARG A 379 -50.71 -17.02 -13.25
C ARG A 379 -49.72 -16.46 -12.23
N PHE A 380 -50.07 -16.51 -10.95
CA PHE A 380 -49.29 -15.95 -9.84
C PHE A 380 -48.46 -17.01 -9.09
N GLY A 381 -48.48 -18.27 -9.54
CA GLY A 381 -47.62 -19.33 -9.00
C GLY A 381 -48.01 -19.82 -7.60
N PHE A 382 -49.28 -19.70 -7.20
CA PHE A 382 -49.73 -20.19 -5.88
C PHE A 382 -49.57 -21.72 -5.71
N ASP A 383 -49.72 -22.47 -6.81
CA ASP A 383 -49.59 -23.94 -6.84
C ASP A 383 -48.29 -24.40 -7.53
N GLY A 384 -47.35 -23.48 -7.82
CA GLY A 384 -46.12 -23.81 -8.53
C GLY A 384 -45.51 -22.66 -9.32
N GLN A 385 -45.15 -22.91 -10.58
CA GLN A 385 -44.49 -21.91 -11.44
C GLN A 385 -45.51 -20.97 -12.08
N GLU A 386 -45.16 -19.69 -12.20
CA GLU A 386 -45.96 -18.70 -12.93
C GLU A 386 -46.09 -19.07 -14.42
N GLN A 387 -47.31 -19.03 -14.95
CA GLN A 387 -47.60 -19.29 -16.35
C GLN A 387 -47.95 -18.01 -17.12
N THR A 388 -47.62 -17.97 -18.42
CA THR A 388 -48.03 -16.85 -19.27
C THR A 388 -49.50 -16.97 -19.70
N LEU A 389 -50.14 -15.85 -20.05
CA LEU A 389 -51.52 -15.86 -20.58
C LEU A 389 -51.67 -16.73 -21.84
N LYS A 390 -50.58 -16.91 -22.60
CA LYS A 390 -50.55 -17.76 -23.79
C LYS A 390 -50.59 -19.23 -23.39
N ASP A 391 -49.78 -19.63 -22.42
CA ASP A 391 -49.69 -21.02 -21.94
C ASP A 391 -50.98 -21.43 -21.21
N LEU A 392 -51.55 -20.53 -20.41
CA LEU A 392 -52.86 -20.71 -19.80
C LEU A 392 -53.97 -20.86 -20.84
N GLY A 393 -53.89 -20.11 -21.94
CA GLY A 393 -54.82 -20.24 -23.06
C GLY A 393 -54.75 -21.62 -23.71
N ILE A 394 -53.55 -22.16 -23.90
CA ILE A 394 -53.33 -23.51 -24.45
C ILE A 394 -53.88 -24.57 -23.48
N THR A 395 -53.55 -24.48 -22.18
CA THR A 395 -53.97 -25.44 -21.15
C THR A 395 -55.48 -25.48 -20.94
N LEU A 396 -56.15 -24.32 -21.03
CA LEU A 396 -57.60 -24.18 -20.77
C LEU A 396 -58.45 -24.23 -22.05
N GLY A 397 -57.84 -24.36 -23.23
CA GLY A 397 -58.54 -24.32 -24.51
C GLY A 397 -59.19 -22.95 -24.81
N LEU A 398 -58.60 -21.86 -24.33
CA LEU A 398 -59.09 -20.49 -24.47
C LEU A 398 -58.12 -19.62 -25.27
N THR A 399 -58.64 -18.59 -25.94
CA THR A 399 -57.77 -17.57 -26.54
C THR A 399 -57.07 -16.75 -25.45
N ARG A 400 -55.87 -16.24 -25.75
CA ARG A 400 -55.11 -15.35 -24.84
C ARG A 400 -55.97 -14.19 -24.32
N GLU A 401 -56.74 -13.55 -25.20
CA GLU A 401 -57.59 -12.41 -24.80
C GLU A 401 -58.73 -12.86 -23.88
N ARG A 402 -59.26 -14.07 -24.06
CA ARG A 402 -60.28 -14.61 -23.17
C ARG A 402 -59.74 -14.90 -21.77
N VAL A 403 -58.50 -15.40 -21.66
CA VAL A 403 -57.83 -15.58 -20.37
C VAL A 403 -57.61 -14.22 -19.69
N ARG A 404 -57.14 -13.20 -20.43
CA ARG A 404 -56.95 -11.83 -19.93
C ARG A 404 -58.24 -11.21 -19.38
N GLN A 405 -59.35 -11.37 -20.08
CA GLN A 405 -60.66 -10.88 -19.62
C GLN A 405 -61.09 -11.53 -18.32
N ARG A 406 -60.87 -12.84 -18.18
CA ARG A 406 -61.24 -13.60 -16.96
C ARG A 406 -60.32 -13.26 -15.79
N GLU A 407 -59.02 -13.12 -16.03
CA GLU A 407 -58.06 -12.63 -15.03
C GLU A 407 -58.48 -11.25 -14.50
N PHE A 408 -58.79 -10.31 -15.39
CA PHE A 408 -59.23 -8.98 -14.99
C PHE A 408 -60.53 -9.01 -14.16
N ALA A 409 -61.51 -9.84 -14.57
CA ALA A 409 -62.76 -10.00 -13.82
C ALA A 409 -62.53 -10.64 -12.44
N ALA A 410 -61.64 -11.63 -12.34
CA ALA A 410 -61.28 -12.29 -11.10
C ALA A 410 -60.53 -11.33 -10.14
N LEU A 411 -59.54 -10.59 -10.64
CA LEU A 411 -58.82 -9.57 -9.85
C LEU A 411 -59.75 -8.46 -9.38
N LYS A 412 -60.71 -8.03 -10.21
CA LYS A 412 -61.73 -7.03 -9.81
C LYS A 412 -62.65 -7.54 -8.70
N ARG A 413 -62.94 -8.84 -8.65
CA ARG A 413 -63.70 -9.46 -7.56
C ARG A 413 -62.86 -9.58 -6.29
N LEU A 414 -61.63 -10.09 -6.41
CA LEU A 414 -60.70 -10.20 -5.28
C LEU A 414 -60.39 -8.82 -4.67
N GLY A 415 -60.21 -7.79 -5.49
CA GLY A 415 -59.98 -6.42 -5.05
C GLY A 415 -61.16 -5.77 -4.29
N LYS A 416 -62.36 -6.35 -4.34
CA LYS A 416 -63.50 -5.93 -3.49
C LYS A 416 -63.57 -6.70 -2.18
N VAL A 417 -63.10 -7.94 -2.16
CA VAL A 417 -63.27 -8.88 -1.03
C VAL A 417 -62.06 -8.86 -0.10
N LEU A 418 -60.85 -8.74 -0.64
CA LEU A 418 -59.61 -8.79 0.12
C LEU A 418 -59.36 -7.57 1.04
N PRO A 419 -59.69 -6.31 0.67
CA PRO A 419 -59.46 -5.16 1.54
C PRO A 419 -60.16 -5.28 2.89
N ASP A 420 -61.41 -5.75 2.89
CA ASP A 420 -62.22 -5.94 4.09
C ASP A 420 -61.71 -7.09 4.96
N ARG A 421 -61.22 -8.18 4.34
CA ARG A 421 -60.76 -9.39 5.03
C ARG A 421 -59.33 -9.29 5.57
N LEU A 422 -58.48 -8.49 4.92
CA LEU A 422 -57.08 -8.29 5.31
C LEU A 422 -56.86 -7.01 6.11
N HIS A 423 -57.93 -6.26 6.42
CA HIS A 423 -57.85 -4.95 7.09
C HIS A 423 -56.82 -4.01 6.45
N LEU A 424 -56.73 -4.04 5.11
CA LEU A 424 -55.79 -3.20 4.38
C LEU A 424 -56.19 -1.74 4.52
N PRO A 425 -55.24 -0.81 4.74
CA PRO A 425 -55.55 0.61 4.70
C PRO A 425 -56.18 0.97 3.33
N ALA A 426 -57.12 1.92 3.34
CA ALA A 426 -57.83 2.34 2.13
C ALA A 426 -56.82 2.58 0.98
N PRO A 427 -57.10 2.10 -0.25
CA PRO A 427 -56.13 2.19 -1.33
C PRO A 427 -55.70 3.64 -1.52
N LEU A 428 -54.39 3.91 -1.44
CA LEU A 428 -53.84 5.15 -1.98
C LEU A 428 -54.23 5.18 -3.46
N GLU A 429 -55.02 6.18 -3.85
CA GLU A 429 -55.36 6.42 -5.25
C GLU A 429 -54.06 6.59 -6.04
N ALA A 430 -53.62 5.49 -6.68
CA ALA A 430 -52.55 5.57 -7.66
C ALA A 430 -53.09 6.36 -8.85
N PRO A 431 -52.36 7.38 -9.36
CA PRO A 431 -52.80 8.10 -10.54
C PRO A 431 -52.86 7.12 -11.71
N LEU A 432 -54.05 6.96 -12.26
CA LEU A 432 -54.27 6.32 -13.56
C LEU A 432 -53.43 7.11 -14.57
N THR A 433 -52.28 6.57 -14.95
CA THR A 433 -51.58 7.01 -16.15
C THR A 433 -52.35 6.42 -17.32
N ASP A 434 -53.16 7.28 -17.94
CA ASP A 434 -53.77 7.06 -19.25
C ASP A 434 -52.67 6.89 -20.30
N ASP A 435 -52.30 5.65 -20.60
CA ASP A 435 -51.63 5.31 -21.85
C ASP A 435 -52.70 4.93 -22.88
N GLN A 436 -53.40 5.96 -23.37
CA GLN A 436 -54.00 5.97 -24.70
C GLN A 436 -53.39 7.11 -25.50
N ASN A 437 -52.44 6.79 -26.38
CA ASN A 437 -52.43 7.28 -27.76
C ASN A 437 -51.35 6.56 -28.57
N GLY A 438 -51.79 5.66 -29.44
CA GLY A 438 -51.04 5.27 -30.62
C GLY A 438 -51.35 6.24 -31.76
N GLN A 439 -50.32 6.83 -32.36
CA GLN A 439 -50.16 7.42 -33.71
C GLN A 439 -48.83 8.18 -33.63
N THR A 440 -47.82 8.06 -34.49
CA THR A 440 -47.76 7.74 -35.92
C THR A 440 -46.28 7.47 -36.23
N THR A 441 -45.93 6.29 -36.76
CA THR A 441 -44.62 6.10 -37.41
C THR A 441 -44.70 6.67 -38.83
N GLY A 442 -44.35 7.95 -38.96
CA GLY A 442 -44.19 8.65 -40.22
C GLY A 442 -42.70 8.88 -40.51
N SER A 443 -42.26 8.25 -41.61
CA SER A 443 -41.12 8.61 -42.47
C SER A 443 -40.27 9.83 -42.07
N LEU A 444 -38.96 9.64 -41.91
CA LEU A 444 -37.98 10.68 -42.20
C LEU A 444 -36.95 10.13 -43.18
N ASP A 445 -37.08 10.67 -44.38
CA ASP A 445 -36.18 10.59 -45.49
C ASP A 445 -34.76 11.08 -45.17
N SER A 446 -33.87 10.54 -45.99
CA SER A 446 -32.53 10.99 -46.35
C SER A 446 -32.35 12.50 -46.60
N SER A 447 -31.05 12.87 -46.63
CA SER A 447 -30.39 14.08 -47.17
C SER A 447 -30.11 15.19 -46.14
N ALA A 448 -28.84 15.32 -45.71
CA ALA A 448 -27.76 16.14 -46.31
C ALA A 448 -27.78 17.56 -45.67
N THR A 449 -26.71 18.26 -45.28
CA THR A 449 -25.28 18.29 -45.61
C THR A 449 -24.64 19.26 -44.60
N GLY A 450 -23.35 19.12 -44.27
CA GLY A 450 -22.60 20.10 -43.49
C GLY A 450 -21.32 19.54 -42.89
#